data_AF-A0A1G0G7Q7-F1
#
_entry.id   AF-A0A1G0G7Q7-F1
#
_cell.length_a   1.000
_cell.length_b   1.000
_cell.length_c   1.000
_cell.angle_alpha   90.00
_cell.angle_beta   90.00
_cell.angle_gamma   90.00
#
_symmetry.space_group_name_H-M   'P 1'
#
loop_
_entity.id
_entity.type
_entity.pdbx_description
1 polymer ?
#
loop_
_entity_poly.entity_id
_entity_poly.type
_entity_poly.pdbx_seq_one_letter_code
_entity_poly.pdbx_strand_id
1 'polypeptide(L)'
;MRIKQLFARFSVIYGHIWQSQYKENECVQLAVKEWSETLCNVDDKNLNLAIEECKKRSSLPPTLPFFFQLCKSFQANLRQKPSPPPEMERASPIVAKAWLQKIKEMLEKKGLKA
;
A
#
# COMPACT_ATOMS: atom_id res chain seq x y z
N MET A 1 14.35 -11.50 3.19
CA MET A 1 13.50 -12.60 3.67
C MET A 1 13.30 -13.54 2.50
N ARG A 2 13.98 -14.68 2.52
CA ARG A 2 13.84 -15.68 1.46
C ARG A 2 12.58 -16.53 1.70
N ILE A 3 12.03 -17.15 0.65
CA ILE A 3 10.78 -17.93 0.73
C ILE A 3 10.84 -19.07 1.75
N LYS A 4 11.98 -19.75 1.89
CA LYS A 4 12.15 -20.78 2.93
C LYS A 4 11.92 -20.24 4.34
N GLN A 5 12.34 -19.00 4.60
CA GLN A 5 12.11 -18.32 5.87
C GLN A 5 10.63 -17.94 6.05
N LEU A 6 9.94 -17.55 4.98
CA LEU A 6 8.48 -17.32 4.98
C LEU A 6 7.74 -18.58 5.42
N PHE A 7 8.05 -19.71 4.79
CA PHE A 7 7.45 -21.01 5.11
C PHE A 7 7.74 -21.41 6.56
N ALA A 8 8.97 -21.22 7.04
CA ALA A 8 9.30 -21.48 8.44
C ALA A 8 8.48 -20.60 9.40
N ARG A 9 8.30 -19.30 9.09
CA ARG A 9 7.47 -18.41 9.91
C ARG A 9 6.01 -18.85 9.91
N PHE A 10 5.45 -19.25 8.76
CA PHE A 10 4.08 -19.77 8.71
C PHE A 10 3.90 -21.11 9.42
N SER A 11 4.90 -21.99 9.40
CA SER A 11 4.90 -23.20 10.23
C SER A 11 4.83 -22.88 11.72
N VAL A 12 5.47 -21.80 12.19
CA VAL A 12 5.40 -21.39 13.60
C VAL A 12 4.06 -20.72 13.93
N ILE A 13 3.53 -19.90 13.02
CA ILE A 13 2.28 -19.15 13.24
C ILE A 13 1.05 -20.06 13.22
N TYR A 14 0.95 -20.94 12.22
CA TYR A 14 -0.24 -21.77 11.98
C TYR A 14 -0.05 -23.24 12.37
N GLY A 15 1.17 -23.63 12.75
CA GLY A 15 1.47 -24.97 13.27
C GLY A 15 1.05 -26.07 12.32
N HIS A 16 0.29 -27.02 12.85
CA HIS A 16 -0.19 -28.21 12.15
C HIS A 16 -1.04 -27.88 10.91
N ILE A 17 -1.75 -26.74 10.89
CA ILE A 17 -2.60 -26.35 9.76
C ILE A 17 -1.74 -26.12 8.52
N TRP A 18 -0.65 -25.38 8.66
CA TRP A 18 0.30 -25.16 7.56
C TRP A 18 1.03 -26.44 7.16
N GLN A 19 1.50 -27.21 8.13
CA GLN A 19 2.21 -28.46 7.87
C GLN A 19 1.34 -29.49 7.14
N SER A 20 0.05 -29.56 7.46
CA SER A 20 -0.89 -30.49 6.83
C SER A 20 -1.14 -30.22 5.34
N GLN A 21 -0.88 -29.00 4.86
CA GLN A 21 -1.01 -28.63 3.44
C GLN A 21 0.14 -29.16 2.60
N TYR A 22 1.28 -29.48 3.22
CA TYR A 22 2.52 -29.81 2.52
C TYR A 22 3.15 -31.11 3.07
N LYS A 23 2.35 -32.18 3.13
CA LYS A 23 2.79 -33.49 3.65
C LYS A 23 3.86 -34.16 2.79
N GLU A 24 3.82 -33.94 1.48
CA GLU A 24 4.78 -34.52 0.54
C GLU A 24 5.87 -33.51 0.19
N ASN A 25 7.12 -33.98 0.20
CA ASN A 25 8.29 -33.14 -0.08
C ASN A 25 8.24 -32.53 -1.50
N GLU A 26 7.68 -33.24 -2.48
CA GLU A 26 7.52 -32.71 -3.85
C GLU A 26 6.55 -31.54 -3.90
N CYS A 27 5.41 -31.62 -3.20
CA CYS A 27 4.48 -30.50 -3.07
C CYS A 27 5.11 -29.29 -2.38
N VAL A 28 5.96 -29.50 -1.36
CA VAL A 28 6.71 -28.41 -0.72
C VAL A 28 7.63 -27.71 -1.73
N GLN A 29 8.38 -28.48 -2.52
CA GLN A 29 9.34 -27.95 -3.51
C GLN A 29 8.62 -27.10 -4.57
N LEU A 30 7.51 -27.62 -5.11
CA LEU A 30 6.68 -26.90 -6.08
C LEU A 30 6.10 -25.63 -5.48
N ALA A 31 5.58 -25.69 -4.25
CA ALA A 31 5.04 -24.52 -3.57
C ALA A 31 6.12 -23.47 -3.30
N VAL A 32 7.30 -23.86 -2.83
CA VAL A 32 8.42 -22.94 -2.60
C VAL A 32 8.85 -22.26 -3.91
N LYS A 33 8.88 -23.01 -5.02
CA LYS A 33 9.18 -22.46 -6.35
C LYS A 33 8.13 -21.44 -6.77
N GLU A 34 6.85 -21.81 -6.73
CA GLU A 34 5.73 -20.95 -7.14
C GLU A 34 5.66 -19.66 -6.31
N TRP A 35 5.82 -19.77 -4.99
CA TRP A 35 5.87 -18.62 -4.09
C TRP A 35 7.08 -17.73 -4.37
N SER A 36 8.23 -18.32 -4.72
CA SER A 36 9.44 -17.57 -5.08
C SER A 36 9.29 -16.79 -6.37
N GLU A 37 8.65 -17.39 -7.38
CA GLU A 37 8.40 -16.74 -8.65
C GLU A 37 7.38 -15.61 -8.50
N THR A 38 6.28 -15.86 -7.78
CA THR A 38 5.22 -14.86 -7.56
C THR A 38 5.70 -13.67 -6.71
N LEU A 39 6.50 -13.93 -5.68
CA LEU A 39 6.95 -12.92 -4.72
C LEU A 39 8.33 -12.34 -5.06
N CYS A 40 8.92 -12.65 -6.23
CA CYS A 40 10.28 -12.24 -6.57
C CYS A 40 10.48 -10.71 -6.55
N ASN A 41 9.44 -9.95 -6.89
CA ASN A 41 9.47 -8.48 -6.95
C ASN A 41 8.90 -7.80 -5.69
N VAL A 42 8.63 -8.57 -4.63
CA VAL A 42 8.10 -8.03 -3.38
C VAL A 42 9.23 -7.79 -2.40
N ASP A 43 9.35 -6.55 -1.93
CA ASP A 43 10.34 -6.19 -0.93
C ASP A 43 10.13 -6.92 0.39
N ASP A 44 11.24 -7.26 1.04
CA ASP A 44 11.26 -7.91 2.36
C ASP A 44 10.43 -7.17 3.42
N LYS A 45 10.38 -5.84 3.35
CA LYS A 45 9.57 -5.02 4.26
C LYS A 45 8.08 -5.33 4.10
N ASN A 46 7.59 -5.41 2.85
CA ASN A 46 6.19 -5.70 2.55
C ASN A 46 5.83 -7.15 2.90
N LEU A 47 6.75 -8.10 2.67
CA LEU A 47 6.57 -9.49 3.09
C LEU A 47 6.38 -9.59 4.62
N ASN A 48 7.21 -8.89 5.40
CA ASN A 48 7.08 -8.89 6.85
C ASN A 48 5.77 -8.23 7.32
N LEU A 49 5.38 -7.09 6.74
CA LEU A 49 4.12 -6.44 7.05
C LEU A 49 2.91 -7.36 6.77
N ALA A 50 2.94 -8.07 5.64
CA ALA A 50 1.89 -9.03 5.29
C ALA A 50 1.82 -10.20 6.27
N ILE A 51 2.96 -10.74 6.71
CA ILE A 51 2.98 -11.78 7.75
C ILE A 51 2.34 -11.28 9.05
N GLU A 52 2.70 -10.08 9.50
CA GLU A 52 2.17 -9.52 10.74
C GLU A 52 0.66 -9.24 10.64
N GLU A 53 0.17 -8.77 9.49
CA GLU A 53 -1.27 -8.59 9.28
C GLU A 53 -2.02 -9.91 9.23
N CYS A 54 -1.49 -10.94 8.56
CA CYS A 54 -2.07 -12.28 8.57
C CYS A 54 -2.13 -12.84 10.01
N LYS A 55 -1.07 -12.67 10.80
CA LYS A 55 -1.02 -13.11 12.20
C LYS A 55 -2.11 -12.46 13.06
N LYS A 56 -2.47 -11.20 12.79
CA LYS A 56 -3.50 -10.47 13.56
C LYS A 56 -4.92 -10.79 13.13
N ARG A 57 -5.14 -11.00 11.82
CA ARG A 57 -6.48 -11.02 11.22
C ARG A 57 -6.95 -12.42 10.80
N SER A 58 -6.04 -13.36 10.59
CA SER A 58 -6.35 -14.65 9.99
C SER A 58 -6.03 -15.79 10.95
N SER A 59 -7.04 -16.59 11.29
CA SER A 59 -6.86 -17.86 12.02
C SER A 59 -6.26 -18.96 11.14
N LEU A 60 -6.37 -18.81 9.81
CA LEU A 60 -5.91 -19.77 8.82
C LEU A 60 -4.77 -19.18 7.98
N PRO A 61 -3.84 -20.03 7.48
CA PRO A 61 -2.79 -19.57 6.59
C PRO A 61 -3.36 -18.97 5.30
N PRO A 62 -2.78 -17.87 4.80
CA PRO A 62 -3.24 -17.26 3.57
C PRO A 62 -2.88 -18.13 2.36
N THR A 63 -3.73 -18.10 1.34
CA THR A 63 -3.37 -18.63 0.02
C THR A 63 -2.36 -17.71 -0.66
N LEU A 64 -1.52 -18.26 -1.56
CA LEU A 64 -0.56 -17.47 -2.35
C LEU A 64 -1.18 -16.23 -3.03
N PRO A 65 -2.28 -16.34 -3.80
CA PRO A 65 -2.85 -15.18 -4.47
C PRO A 65 -3.34 -14.10 -3.48
N PHE A 66 -3.95 -14.50 -2.37
CA PHE A 66 -4.36 -13.56 -1.32
C PHE A 66 -3.14 -12.88 -0.68
N PHE A 67 -2.12 -13.66 -0.33
CA PHE A 67 -0.90 -13.13 0.27
C PHE A 67 -0.17 -12.15 -0.65
N PHE A 68 -0.11 -12.44 -1.96
CA PHE A 68 0.48 -11.56 -2.95
C PHE A 68 -0.28 -10.22 -3.07
N GLN A 69 -1.61 -10.26 -3.09
CA GLN A 69 -2.45 -9.05 -3.10
C GLN A 69 -2.23 -8.21 -1.84
N LEU A 70 -2.15 -8.87 -0.69
CA LEU A 70 -1.85 -8.21 0.59
C LEU A 70 -0.47 -7.52 0.54
N CYS A 71 0.56 -8.20 0.04
CA CYS A 71 1.89 -7.61 -0.14
C CYS A 71 1.86 -6.37 -1.05
N LYS A 72 1.15 -6.45 -2.19
CA LYS A 72 0.98 -5.31 -3.11
C LYS A 72 0.27 -4.12 -2.48
N SER A 73 -0.68 -4.35 -1.59
CA SER A 73 -1.39 -3.27 -0.89
C SER A 73 -0.43 -2.38 -0.09
N PHE A 74 0.62 -2.95 0.51
CA PHE A 74 1.65 -2.18 1.23
C PHE A 74 2.60 -1.44 0.28
N GLN A 75 2.85 -1.98 -0.91
CA GLN A 75 3.69 -1.36 -1.93
C GLN A 75 3.02 -0.13 -2.56
N ALA A 76 1.70 -0.17 -2.77
CA ALA A 76 0.93 0.94 -3.35
C ALA A 76 0.89 2.17 -2.44
N ASN A 77 0.90 1.98 -1.11
CA ASN A 77 0.89 3.07 -0.14
C ASN A 77 2.16 3.95 -0.15
N LEU A 78 3.27 3.49 -0.75
CA LEU A 78 4.47 4.31 -0.94
C LEU A 78 4.45 5.13 -2.23
N ARG A 79 3.69 4.71 -3.25
CA ARG A 79 3.56 5.43 -4.53
C ARG A 79 2.58 6.60 -4.46
N GLN A 80 1.74 6.68 -3.43
CA GLN A 80 0.77 7.76 -3.22
C GLN A 80 1.16 8.76 -2.13
N LYS A 81 2.46 9.04 -1.95
CA LYS A 81 2.77 10.40 -1.49
C LYS A 81 2.52 11.30 -2.69
N PRO A 82 1.45 12.12 -2.73
CA PRO A 82 1.43 13.18 -3.72
C PRO A 82 2.76 13.91 -3.60
N SER A 83 3.43 14.13 -4.73
CA SER A 83 4.56 15.04 -4.77
C SER A 83 4.16 16.29 -4.00
N PRO A 84 5.03 16.87 -3.15
CA PRO A 84 4.74 18.18 -2.56
C PRO A 84 4.24 19.06 -3.71
N PRO A 85 3.11 19.77 -3.54
CA PRO A 85 2.60 20.66 -4.58
C PRO A 85 3.78 21.45 -5.13
N PRO A 86 3.93 21.57 -6.47
CA PRO A 86 5.00 22.38 -7.03
C PRO A 86 5.00 23.69 -6.27
N GLU A 87 6.16 24.09 -5.74
CA GLU A 87 6.31 25.26 -4.88
C GLU A 87 5.60 26.42 -5.58
N MET A 88 4.38 26.71 -5.14
CA MET A 88 3.50 27.60 -5.86
C MET A 88 4.12 28.96 -5.62
N GLU A 89 4.79 29.51 -6.64
CA GLU A 89 5.26 30.89 -6.62
C GLU A 89 4.09 31.72 -6.10
N ARG A 90 4.30 32.34 -4.93
CA ARG A 90 3.26 33.13 -4.28
C ARG A 90 2.74 34.09 -5.32
N ALA A 91 1.44 34.02 -5.61
CA ALA A 91 0.83 34.86 -6.62
C ALA A 91 1.26 36.32 -6.38
N SER A 92 1.84 36.95 -7.41
CA SER A 92 2.41 38.29 -7.28
C SER A 92 1.42 39.24 -6.61
N PRO A 93 1.84 40.06 -5.63
CA PRO A 93 0.94 40.89 -4.85
C PRO A 93 0.13 41.87 -5.71
N ILE A 94 0.63 42.20 -6.91
CA ILE A 94 -0.04 43.00 -7.93
C ILE A 94 -1.28 42.27 -8.47
N VAL A 95 -1.16 40.98 -8.79
CA VAL A 95 -2.26 40.15 -9.30
C VAL A 95 -3.33 39.99 -8.23
N ALA A 96 -2.94 39.72 -6.98
CA ALA A 96 -3.87 39.62 -5.85
C ALA A 96 -4.67 40.93 -5.65
N LYS A 97 -4.01 42.08 -5.71
CA LYS A 97 -4.67 43.39 -5.62
C LYS A 97 -5.65 43.64 -6.77
N ALA A 98 -5.28 43.30 -8.00
CA ALA A 98 -6.15 43.44 -9.16
C ALA A 98 -7.44 42.60 -9.02
N TRP A 99 -7.33 41.37 -8.53
CA TRP A 99 -8.50 40.53 -8.26
C TRP A 99 -9.37 41.06 -7.13
N LEU A 100 -8.77 41.53 -6.03
CA LEU A 100 -9.53 42.17 -4.93
C LEU A 100 -10.27 43.42 -5.39
N GLN A 101 -9.66 44.23 -6.26
CA GLN A 101 -10.30 45.43 -6.81
C GLN A 101 -11.47 45.06 -7.74
N LYS A 102 -11.29 44.05 -8.59
CA LYS A 102 -12.37 43.53 -9.43
C LYS A 102 -13.54 42.99 -8.61
N ILE A 103 -13.24 42.26 -7.52
CA ILE A 103 -14.26 41.79 -6.59
C ILE A 103 -15.00 42.96 -5.94
N LYS A 104 -14.28 44.01 -5.50
CA LYS A 104 -14.88 45.22 -4.94
C LYS A 104 -15.82 45.91 -5.94
N GLU A 105 -15.40 46.11 -7.18
CA GLU A 105 -16.23 46.72 -8.22
C GLU A 105 -17.49 45.90 -8.54
N MET A 106 -17.36 44.57 -8.55
CA MET A 106 -18.50 43.67 -8.73
C MET A 106 -19.48 43.76 -7.56
N LEU A 107 -18.98 43.94 -6.33
CA LEU A 107 -19.82 44.13 -5.15
C LEU A 107 -20.48 45.52 -5.13
N GLU A 108 -19.78 46.58 -5.55
CA GLU A 108 -20.34 47.94 -5.66
C GLU A 108 -21.39 48.04 -6.77
N LYS A 109 -21.18 47.37 -7.92
CA LYS A 109 -22.20 47.27 -8.97
C LYS A 109 -23.41 46.43 -8.57
N LYS A 110 -23.25 45.54 -7.58
CA LYS A 110 -24.30 44.61 -7.13
C LYS A 110 -24.97 45.03 -5.80
N GLY A 111 -24.42 46.03 -5.10
CA GLY A 111 -25.06 46.76 -4.00
C GLY A 111 -26.08 47.74 -4.56
N LEU A 112 -27.33 47.30 -4.78
CA LEU A 112 -28.39 47.37 -3.78
C LEU A 112 -28.64 48.83 -3.36
N LYS A 113 -29.42 49.55 -4.17
CA LYS A 113 -30.24 50.64 -3.65
C LYS A 113 -31.17 50.01 -2.61
N ALA A 114 -30.89 50.27 -1.33
CA ALA A 114 -31.90 50.18 -0.29
C ALA A 114 -32.97 51.25 -0.53
#